data_AF-A0AAE0U2Q3-F1
#
_entry.id   AF-A0AAE0U2Q3-F1
#
_cell.length_a   1.000
_cell.length_b   1.000
_cell.length_c   1.000
_cell.angle_alpha   90.00
_cell.angle_beta   90.00
_cell.angle_gamma   90.00
#
_symmetry.space_group_name_H-M   'P 1'
#
loop_
_entity.id
_entity.type
_entity.pdbx_description
1 polymer ?
#
loop_
_entity_poly.entity_id
_entity_poly.type
_entity_poly.pdbx_seq_one_letter_code
_entity_poly.pdbx_strand_id
1 'polypeptide(L)'
;MKLALFTTLLLTATAPALAQVCEWYLNPDDCICMLSTDGSLLRTQTATCCKTLGYKTMNSICGVDRKNRQLFKDCCKGLNQESVIGHCR
;
A
#
# COMPACT_ATOMS: atom_id res chain seq x y z
N MET A 1 63.24 17.88 -8.06
CA MET A 1 61.86 18.21 -8.47
C MET A 1 60.94 17.17 -7.86
N LYS A 2 60.12 17.54 -6.87
CA LYS A 2 59.22 16.65 -6.12
C LYS A 2 57.83 16.76 -6.75
N LEU A 3 57.37 15.72 -7.44
CA LEU A 3 55.99 15.62 -7.90
C LEU A 3 55.18 14.88 -6.83
N ALA A 4 54.35 15.62 -6.11
CA ALA A 4 53.31 15.05 -5.27
C ALA A 4 52.04 14.91 -6.12
N LEU A 5 51.61 13.68 -6.40
CA LEU A 5 50.25 13.41 -6.86
C LEU A 5 49.43 13.00 -5.64
N PHE A 6 48.53 13.89 -5.22
CA PHE A 6 47.50 13.61 -4.23
C PHE A 6 46.34 12.88 -4.91
N THR A 7 46.14 11.63 -4.54
CA THR A 7 44.99 10.80 -4.93
C THR A 7 43.74 11.30 -4.21
N THR A 8 42.82 11.92 -4.95
CA THR A 8 41.48 12.30 -4.47
C THR A 8 40.63 11.04 -4.30
N LEU A 9 40.40 10.66 -3.04
CA LEU A 9 39.51 9.58 -2.64
C LEU A 9 38.05 10.03 -2.87
N LEU A 10 37.36 9.43 -3.85
CA LEU A 10 35.92 9.62 -4.06
C LEU A 10 35.16 9.03 -2.86
N LEU A 11 34.63 9.90 -2.01
CA LEU A 11 33.64 9.55 -1.00
C LEU A 11 32.27 9.39 -1.69
N THR A 12 31.94 8.19 -2.15
CA THR A 12 30.56 7.85 -2.53
C THR A 12 29.73 7.77 -1.26
N ALA A 13 29.04 8.86 -0.91
CA ALA A 13 28.09 8.87 0.18
C ALA A 13 26.94 7.89 -0.16
N THR A 14 26.97 6.71 0.46
CA THR A 14 25.80 5.83 0.50
C THR A 14 24.76 6.50 1.39
N ALA A 15 23.79 7.18 0.76
CA ALA A 15 22.63 7.68 1.48
C ALA A 15 21.94 6.50 2.20
N PRO A 16 21.60 6.61 3.49
CA PRO A 16 20.87 5.56 4.17
C PRO A 16 19.48 5.49 3.52
N ALA A 17 19.12 4.31 3.01
CA ALA A 17 17.74 4.04 2.63
C ALA A 17 16.87 4.26 3.87
N LEU A 18 16.02 5.28 3.84
CA LEU A 18 15.03 5.53 4.88
C LEU A 18 14.18 4.27 5.04
N ALA A 19 14.25 3.64 6.21
CA ALA A 19 13.41 2.49 6.53
C ALA A 19 11.94 2.92 6.39
N GLN A 20 11.24 2.37 5.39
CA GLN A 20 9.80 2.57 5.26
C GLN A 20 9.11 1.87 6.43
N VAL A 21 8.66 2.65 7.41
CA VAL A 21 7.78 2.15 8.47
C VAL A 21 6.44 1.86 7.81
N CYS A 22 6.05 0.59 7.77
CA CYS A 22 4.69 0.21 7.37
C CYS A 22 3.72 0.68 8.46
N GLU A 23 3.08 1.83 8.27
CA GLU A 23 2.19 2.46 9.26
C GLU A 23 0.88 1.69 9.52
N TRP A 24 0.60 0.64 8.74
CA TRP A 24 -0.64 -0.11 8.85
C TRP A 24 -0.42 -1.62 8.68
N TYR A 25 -1.28 -2.39 9.33
CA TYR A 25 -1.30 -3.84 9.28
C TYR A 25 -2.74 -4.33 9.16
N LEU A 26 -2.94 -5.35 8.32
CA LEU A 26 -4.22 -6.01 8.13
C LEU A 26 -4.19 -7.38 8.82
N ASN A 27 -5.29 -7.78 9.45
CA ASN A 27 -5.46 -9.16 9.88
C ASN A 27 -5.65 -10.07 8.66
N PRO A 28 -5.53 -11.41 8.80
CA PRO A 28 -5.62 -12.32 7.68
C PRO A 28 -6.88 -12.10 6.82
N ASP A 29 -8.04 -11.80 7.39
CA ASP A 29 -9.29 -11.63 6.63
C ASP A 29 -9.65 -10.16 6.38
N ASP A 30 -8.72 -9.24 6.61
CA ASP A 30 -8.94 -7.83 6.40
C ASP A 30 -8.63 -7.44 4.95
N CYS A 31 -9.54 -6.68 4.35
CA CYS A 31 -9.42 -6.09 3.03
C CYS A 31 -9.66 -4.57 3.08
N ILE A 32 -8.98 -3.82 2.22
CA ILE A 32 -9.08 -2.37 2.10
C ILE A 32 -8.86 -1.92 0.65
N CYS A 33 -9.56 -0.88 0.21
CA CYS A 33 -9.22 -0.19 -1.04
C CYS A 33 -8.04 0.77 -0.76
N MET A 34 -7.11 0.89 -1.70
CA MET A 34 -5.95 1.77 -1.59
C MET A 34 -5.52 2.29 -2.96
N LEU A 35 -4.77 3.40 -2.98
CA LEU A 35 -4.07 3.86 -4.16
C LEU A 35 -2.84 3.00 -4.41
N SER A 36 -2.72 2.46 -5.62
CA SER A 36 -1.55 1.66 -6.03
C SER A 36 -0.29 2.49 -6.27
N THR A 37 -0.43 3.81 -6.38
CA THR A 37 0.68 4.74 -6.66
C THR A 37 1.54 5.02 -5.43
N ASP A 38 0.90 5.21 -4.28
CA ASP A 38 1.57 5.69 -3.06
C ASP A 38 1.23 4.87 -1.80
N GLY A 39 0.31 3.92 -1.90
CA GLY A 39 -0.10 3.11 -0.76
C GLY A 39 -1.23 3.71 0.10
N SER A 40 -1.76 4.88 -0.27
CA SER A 40 -2.74 5.62 0.53
C SER A 40 -4.03 4.83 0.72
N LEU A 41 -4.50 4.73 1.96
CA LEU A 41 -5.70 3.97 2.31
C LEU A 41 -6.99 4.74 1.96
N LEU A 42 -7.86 4.10 1.19
CA LEU A 42 -9.10 4.68 0.69
C LEU A 42 -10.30 4.20 1.52
N ARG A 43 -10.46 4.82 2.69
CA ARG A 43 -11.43 4.42 3.72
C ARG A 43 -12.88 4.50 3.24
N THR A 44 -13.24 5.54 2.49
CA THR A 44 -14.58 5.75 1.93
C THR A 44 -14.92 4.67 0.91
N GLN A 45 -14.00 4.42 -0.03
CA GLN A 45 -14.12 3.39 -1.05
C GLN A 45 -14.24 2.00 -0.43
N THR A 46 -13.47 1.74 0.62
CA THR A 46 -13.54 0.50 1.39
C THR A 46 -14.93 0.31 2.01
N ALA A 47 -15.44 1.32 2.70
CA ALA A 47 -16.78 1.27 3.30
C ALA A 47 -17.88 1.05 2.26
N THR A 48 -17.79 1.72 1.10
CA THR A 48 -18.69 1.50 -0.03
C THR A 48 -18.66 0.06 -0.50
N CYS A 49 -17.48 -0.48 -0.79
CA CYS A 49 -17.34 -1.86 -1.27
C CYS A 49 -17.78 -2.90 -0.24
N CYS A 50 -17.44 -2.71 1.04
CA CYS A 50 -17.96 -3.58 2.10
C CYS A 50 -19.48 -3.63 2.10
N LYS A 51 -20.12 -2.45 2.09
CA LYS A 51 -21.58 -2.34 2.14
C LYS A 51 -22.22 -2.98 0.91
N THR A 52 -21.70 -2.73 -0.29
CA THR A 52 -22.21 -3.31 -1.54
C THR A 52 -22.16 -4.83 -1.54
N LEU A 53 -21.11 -5.40 -0.95
CA LEU A 53 -20.90 -6.85 -0.91
C LEU A 53 -21.51 -7.52 0.34
N GLY A 54 -22.16 -6.76 1.22
CA GLY A 54 -22.80 -7.27 2.43
C GLY A 54 -21.87 -7.55 3.61
N TYR A 55 -20.64 -7.03 3.58
CA TYR A 55 -19.68 -7.15 4.68
C TYR A 55 -19.80 -6.02 5.70
N LYS A 56 -19.42 -6.32 6.94
CA LYS A 56 -19.28 -5.31 7.99
C LYS A 56 -17.94 -4.60 7.85
N THR A 57 -17.95 -3.30 8.15
CA THR A 57 -16.73 -2.48 8.19
C THR A 57 -16.37 -2.19 9.65
N MET A 58 -15.10 -2.40 10.02
CA MET A 58 -14.54 -2.01 11.31
C MET A 58 -13.33 -1.13 11.06
N ASN A 59 -13.29 0.09 11.60
CA ASN A 59 -12.19 1.05 11.37
C ASN A 59 -11.83 1.26 9.89
N SER A 60 -12.84 1.28 9.01
CA SER A 60 -12.67 1.39 7.55
C SER A 60 -11.91 0.22 6.90
N ILE A 61 -11.90 -0.94 7.56
CA ILE A 61 -11.39 -2.21 7.04
C ILE A 61 -12.58 -3.17 6.86
N CYS A 62 -12.51 -3.98 5.81
CA CYS A 62 -13.50 -4.98 5.48
C CYS A 62 -13.09 -6.36 5.98
N GLY A 63 -13.89 -7.01 6.82
CA GLY A 63 -13.71 -8.42 7.12
C GLY A 63 -14.27 -9.28 5.99
N VAL A 64 -13.41 -9.85 5.14
CA VAL A 64 -13.78 -10.62 3.95
C VAL A 64 -13.13 -11.99 3.98
N ASP A 65 -13.98 -13.03 3.97
CA ASP A 65 -13.53 -14.42 3.88
C ASP A 65 -12.62 -14.65 2.67
N ARG A 66 -11.62 -15.53 2.81
CA ARG A 66 -10.66 -15.91 1.76
C ARG A 66 -11.28 -16.10 0.37
N LYS A 67 -12.42 -16.80 0.30
CA LYS A 67 -13.12 -17.12 -0.95
C LYS A 67 -13.67 -15.90 -1.69
N ASN A 68 -13.94 -14.80 -0.97
CA ASN A 68 -14.58 -13.61 -1.51
C ASN A 68 -13.63 -12.41 -1.63
N ARG A 69 -12.34 -12.58 -1.36
CA ARG A 69 -11.36 -11.49 -1.48
C ARG A 69 -11.25 -10.97 -2.90
N GLN A 70 -11.36 -11.83 -3.90
CA GLN A 70 -11.35 -11.41 -5.30
C GLN A 70 -12.54 -10.49 -5.61
N LEU A 71 -13.74 -10.84 -5.14
CA LEU A 71 -14.94 -10.02 -5.26
C LEU A 71 -14.73 -8.61 -4.67
N PHE A 72 -14.08 -8.52 -3.50
CA PHE A 72 -13.74 -7.24 -2.89
C PHE A 72 -12.75 -6.44 -3.75
N LYS A 73 -11.70 -7.09 -4.26
CA LYS A 73 -10.71 -6.46 -5.15
C LYS A 73 -11.34 -5.90 -6.43
N ASP A 74 -12.26 -6.67 -7.00
CA ASP A 74 -12.99 -6.28 -8.21
C ASP A 74 -13.92 -5.10 -7.94
N CYS A 75 -14.55 -5.03 -6.75
CA CYS A 75 -15.32 -3.86 -6.36
C CYS A 75 -14.47 -2.59 -6.33
N CYS A 76 -13.29 -2.60 -5.68
CA CYS A 76 -12.43 -1.40 -5.63
C CYS A 76 -12.01 -0.95 -7.04
N LYS A 77 -11.66 -1.90 -7.92
CA LYS A 77 -11.32 -1.60 -9.33
C LYS A 77 -12.50 -1.05 -10.12
N GLY A 78 -13.71 -1.49 -9.80
CA GLY A 78 -14.96 -1.08 -10.46
C GLY A 78 -15.44 0.33 -10.09
N LEU A 79 -14.76 1.04 -9.18
CA LEU A 79 -15.14 2.40 -8.76
C LEU A 79 -14.84 3.49 -9.81
N ASN A 80 -14.25 3.13 -10.96
CA ASN A 80 -13.87 4.05 -12.04
C ASN A 80 -13.01 5.23 -11.55
N GLN A 81 -12.16 4.96 -10.56
CA GLN A 81 -11.17 5.89 -10.01
C GLN A 81 -9.79 5.38 -10.40
N GLU A 82 -8.94 6.28 -10.88
CA GLU A 82 -7.60 5.93 -11.32
C GLU A 82 -6.77 5.36 -10.16
N SER A 83 -6.02 4.29 -10.45
CA SER A 83 -5.08 3.67 -9.50
C SER A 83 -5.72 3.11 -8.21
N VAL A 84 -7.04 2.94 -8.15
CA VAL A 84 -7.71 2.31 -7.00
C VAL A 84 -7.67 0.79 -7.13
N ILE A 85 -7.07 0.14 -6.15
CA ILE A 85 -6.99 -1.32 -6.05
C ILE A 85 -7.57 -1.80 -4.72
N GLY A 86 -8.04 -3.06 -4.69
CA GLY A 86 -8.29 -3.75 -3.43
C GLY A 86 -7.06 -4.52 -2.99
N HIS A 87 -6.73 -4.39 -1.70
CA HIS A 87 -5.69 -5.16 -1.04
C HIS A 87 -6.32 -5.98 0.09
N CYS A 88 -5.92 -7.24 0.18
CA CYS A 88 -6.33 -8.16 1.23
C CYS A 88 -5.09 -8.95 1.64
N ARG A 89 -4.94 -9.24 2.94
CA ARG A 89 -3.82 -10.03 3.44
C ARG A 89 -4.01 -11.53 3.23
#